data_AF-A0A392PZI4-F1
#
_entry.id   AF-A0A392PZI4-F1
#
_cell.length_a   1.000
_cell.length_b   1.000
_cell.length_c   1.000
_cell.angle_alpha   90.00
_cell.angle_beta   90.00
_cell.angle_gamma   90.00
#
_symmetry.space_group_name_H-M   'P 1'
#
loop_
_entity.id
_entity.type
_entity.pdbx_description
1 polymer ?
#
loop_
_entity_poly.entity_id
_entity_poly.type
_entity_poly.pdbx_seq_one_letter_code
_entity_poly.pdbx_strand_id
1 'polypeptide(L)' 'MILVWHAVVWTIWTSRNDIIFAGGSSTIDILVDRVKLSSWKWFLRKNPDSSCSLYEWEAQPLLCWSSKT' A
#
# COMPACT_ATOMS: atom_id res chain seq x y z
N MET A 1 -5.34 -6.93 -7.50
CA MET A 1 -6.23 -5.86 -6.95
C MET A 1 -6.64 -6.08 -5.49
N ILE A 2 -6.99 -7.30 -5.06
CA ILE A 2 -7.38 -7.58 -3.64
C ILE A 2 -6.35 -7.04 -2.63
N LEU A 3 -5.05 -7.14 -2.93
CA LEU A 3 -3.99 -6.63 -2.06
C LEU A 3 -4.07 -5.11 -1.81
N VAL A 4 -4.36 -4.32 -2.84
CA VAL A 4 -4.53 -2.86 -2.72
C VAL A 4 -5.77 -2.56 -1.88
N TRP A 5 -6.86 -3.30 -2.09
CA TRP A 5 -8.06 -3.17 -1.28
C TRP A 5 -7.81 -3.44 0.21
N HIS A 6 -7.08 -4.51 0.55
CA HIS A 6 -6.70 -4.76 1.93
C HIS A 6 -5.82 -3.64 2.51
N ALA A 7 -4.90 -3.09 1.70
CA ALA A 7 -4.06 -1.97 2.14
C ALA A 7 -4.89 -0.70 2.42
N VAL A 8 -5.96 -0.45 1.65
CA VAL A 8 -6.93 0.64 1.91
C VAL A 8 -7.63 0.41 3.25
N VAL A 9 -8.27 -0.75 3.44
CA VAL A 9 -9.01 -1.06 4.67
C VAL A 9 -8.09 -1.00 5.89
N TRP A 10 -6.87 -1.53 5.77
CA TRP A 10 -5.86 -1.47 6.83
C TRP A 10 -5.43 -0.04 7.16
N THR A 11 -5.20 0.79 6.15
CA THR A 11 -4.81 2.20 6.34
C THR A 11 -5.93 3.00 7.01
N ILE A 12 -7.19 2.77 6.64
CA ILE A 12 -8.34 3.39 7.30
C ILE A 12 -8.43 2.96 8.76
N TRP A 13 -8.29 1.66 9.04
CA TRP A 13 -8.35 1.13 10.40
C TRP A 13 -7.23 1.70 11.28
N THR A 14 -5.99 1.70 10.79
CA THR A 14 -4.84 2.26 11.52
C THR A 14 -4.96 3.76 11.74
N SER A 15 -5.38 4.54 10.74
CA SER A 15 -5.58 5.98 10.91
C SER A 15 -6.66 6.31 11.94
N ARG A 16 -7.76 5.55 11.96
CA ARG A 16 -8.79 5.72 13.01
C ARG A 16 -8.25 5.41 14.40
N ASN A 17 -7.42 4.39 14.54
CA ASN A 17 -6.75 4.09 15.81
C ASN A 17 -5.77 5.20 16.21
N ASP A 18 -4.97 5.71 15.29
CA ASP A 18 -4.03 6.82 15.55
C ASP A 18 -4.78 8.07 16.05
N ILE A 19 -5.93 8.40 15.47
CA ILE A 19 -6.77 9.53 15.92
C ILE A 19 -7.28 9.29 17.35
N ILE A 20 -7.77 8.09 17.66
CA ILE A 20 -8.35 7.76 18.97
C ILE A 20 -7.28 7.70 20.07
N PHE A 21 -6.15 7.05 19.81
CA PHE A 21 -5.16 6.73 20.84
C PHE A 21 -3.99 7.71 20.91
N ALA A 22 -3.63 8.35 19.81
CA ALA A 22 -2.48 9.26 19.74
C ALA A 22 -2.88 10.72 19.49
N GLY A 23 -4.18 11.02 19.34
CA GLY A 23 -4.66 12.36 19.02
C GLY A 23 -4.16 12.86 17.66
N GLY A 24 -3.75 11.94 16.77
CA GLY A 24 -3.23 12.28 15.46
C GLY A 24 -4.31 12.88 14.55
N SER A 25 -3.89 13.59 13.52
CA SER A 25 -4.73 13.88 12.35
C SER A 25 -4.03 13.32 11.10
N SER A 26 -4.81 12.88 10.13
CA SER A 26 -4.28 12.37 8.86
C SER A 26 -5.05 13.03 7.73
N THR A 27 -4.31 13.64 6.81
CA THR A 27 -4.87 14.16 5.56
C THR A 27 -5.03 13.02 4.56
N ILE A 28 -5.91 13.22 3.58
CA ILE A 28 -6.22 12.20 2.57
C ILE A 28 -4.97 11.86 1.74
N ASP A 29 -4.13 12.84 1.44
CA ASP A 29 -2.84 12.65 0.76
C ASP A 29 -1.92 11.70 1.54
N ILE A 30 -1.69 11.92 2.83
CA ILE A 30 -0.89 11.02 3.68
C ILE A 30 -1.49 9.61 3.72
N LEU A 31 -2.81 9.49 3.80
CA LEU A 31 -3.51 8.20 3.78
C LEU A 31 -3.28 7.46 2.46
N VAL A 32 -3.38 8.15 1.32
CA VAL A 32 -3.15 7.55 0.00
C VAL A 32 -1.69 7.08 -0.13
N ASP A 33 -0.73 7.86 0.33
CA ASP A 33 0.69 7.47 0.32
C ASP A 33 0.96 6.25 1.22
N ARG A 34 0.30 6.17 2.39
CA ARG A 34 0.35 4.98 3.25
C ARG A 34 -0.23 3.75 2.56
N VAL A 35 -1.31 3.88 1.80
CA VAL A 35 -1.89 2.77 1.01
C VAL A 35 -0.92 2.31 -0.06
N LYS A 36 -0.38 3.23 -0.86
CA LYS A 36 0.61 2.93 -1.91
C LYS A 36 1.81 2.17 -1.33
N LEU A 37 2.41 2.71 -0.28
CA LEU A 37 3.57 2.11 0.39
C LEU A 37 3.25 0.75 1.01
N SER A 38 2.11 0.61 1.70
CA SER A 38 1.72 -0.64 2.35
C SER A 38 1.45 -1.73 1.33
N SER A 39 0.72 -1.40 0.26
CA SER A 39 0.43 -2.35 -0.82
C SER A 39 1.70 -2.81 -1.53
N TRP A 40 2.63 -1.91 -1.83
CA TRP A 40 3.92 -2.26 -2.43
C TRP A 40 4.76 -3.16 -1.52
N LYS A 41 4.91 -2.80 -0.23
CA LYS A 41 5.65 -3.62 0.75
C LYS A 41 5.06 -5.02 0.88
N TRP A 42 3.74 -5.14 0.91
CA TRP A 42 3.07 -6.44 0.98
C TRP A 42 3.22 -7.24 -0.31
N PHE A 43 3.23 -6.57 -1.47
CA PHE A 43 3.52 -7.20 -2.75
C PHE A 43 4.95 -7.77 -2.79
N LEU A 44 5.97 -7.00 -2.39
CA LEU A 44 7.35 -7.47 -2.32
C LEU A 44 7.51 -8.64 -1.34
N ARG A 45 6.84 -8.60 -0.19
CA ARG A 45 6.87 -9.71 0.77
C ARG A 45 6.28 -11.00 0.20
N LYS A 46 5.26 -10.90 -0.68
CA LYS A 46 4.72 -12.06 -1.41
C LYS A 46 5.58 -12.47 -2.62
N ASN A 47 6.42 -11.57 -3.12
CA ASN A 47 7.20 -11.76 -4.34
C ASN A 47 8.65 -11.27 -4.12
N PRO A 48 9.46 -12.00 -3.34
CA PRO A 48 10.81 -11.54 -2.97
C PRO A 48 11.74 -11.33 -4.16
N ASP A 49 11.56 -12.08 -5.26
CA ASP A 49 12.36 -11.95 -6.49
C ASP A 49 11.91 -10.82 -7.42
N SER A 50 10.82 -10.12 -7.08
CA SER A 50 10.32 -9.01 -7.89
C SER A 50 11.19 -7.77 -7.68
N SER A 51 11.78 -7.26 -8.76
CA SER A 51 12.54 -6.00 -8.78
C SER A 51 11.66 -4.74 -8.90
N CYS A 52 10.33 -4.87 -8.95
CA CYS A 52 9.41 -3.74 -9.13
C CYS A 52 9.56 -2.70 -8.01
N SER A 53 9.98 -1.50 -8.40
CA SER A 53 10.10 -0.33 -7.54
C SER A 53 8.74 0.22 -7.12
N LEU A 54 8.72 1.08 -6.09
CA LEU A 54 7.48 1.76 -5.67
C LEU A 54 6.91 2.62 -6.81
N TYR A 55 7.76 3.29 -7.58
CA TYR A 55 7.33 4.12 -8.72
C TYR A 55 6.60 3.29 -9.79
N GLU A 56 7.18 2.15 -10.19
CA GLU A 56 6.56 1.24 -11.17
C GLU A 56 5.27 0.63 -10.62
N TRP A 57 5.24 0.29 -9.33
CA TRP A 57 4.06 -0.21 -8.66
C TRP A 57 2.91 0.81 -8.65
N GLU A 58 3.21 2.08 -8.41
CA GLU A 58 2.20 3.15 -8.42
C GLU A 58 1.71 3.46 -9.82
N ALA A 59 2.61 3.48 -10.81
CA ALA A 59 2.27 3.79 -12.19
C ALA A 59 1.50 2.64 -12.87
N GLN A 60 1.99 1.41 -12.74
CA GLN A 60 1.49 0.24 -13.48
C GLN A 60 1.59 -1.05 -12.64
N PRO A 61 0.80 -1.20 -11.56
CA PRO A 61 0.89 -2.34 -10.64
C PRO A 61 0.58 -3.69 -11.30
N LEU A 62 -0.18 -3.69 -12.39
CA LEU A 62 -0.48 -4.91 -13.16
C LEU A 62 0.75 -5.45 -13.90
N LEU A 63 1.64 -4.57 -14.38
CA LEU A 63 2.87 -4.99 -15.06
C LEU A 63 3.87 -5.63 -14.11
N CYS A 64 3.97 -5.10 -12.89
CA CYS A 64 4.76 -5.72 -11.82
C CYS A 64 4.24 -7.10 -11.41
N TRP A 65 2.95 -7.36 -11.61
CA TRP A 65 2.38 -8.68 -11.36
C TRP A 65 2.58 -9.64 -12.54
N SER A 66 2.57 -9.12 -13.78
CA SER A 66 2.69 -9.93 -14.99
C SER A 66 4.12 -10.33 -15.34
N SER A 67 5.14 -9.62 -14.85
CA SER A 67 6.56 -9.95 -15.07
C SER A 67 7.01 -11.28 -14.45
N LYS A 68 6.08 -12.04 -13.87
CA LYS A 68 6.26 -13.40 -13.34
C LYS A 68 5.70 -14.51 -14.23
N THR A 69 5.21 -14.19 -15.44
CA THR A 69 4.78 -15.19 -16.44
C THR A 69 5.85 -15.37 -17.48
#